data_AF-A0A952NUY2-F1
#
_entry.id   AF-A0A952NUY2-F1
#
_cell.length_a   1.000
_cell.length_b   1.000
_cell.length_c   1.000
_cell.angle_alpha   90.00
_cell.angle_beta   90.00
_cell.angle_gamma   90.00
#
_symmetry.space_group_name_H-M   'P 1'
#
loop_
_entity.id
_entity.type
_entity.pdbx_description
1 polymer ?
#
loop_
_entity_poly.entity_id
_entity_poly.type
_entity_poly.pdbx_seq_one_letter_code
_entity_poly.pdbx_strand_id
1 'polypeptide(L)'
;MKSLKARPTASPSGLCPSKLTTKRRSKGQAILEYILLLTVSMGIAAIIIKSLVSRNPDSPGALLYRWDHINKEIGRDDPNKSK
;
A
#
# COMPACT_ATOMS: atom_id res chain seq x y z
N MET A 1 56.65 -44.05 -38.30
CA MET A 1 55.37 -43.51 -38.83
C MET A 1 54.32 -43.55 -37.73
N LYS A 2 53.61 -42.41 -37.57
CA LYS A 2 52.36 -42.19 -36.81
C LYS A 2 52.44 -42.05 -35.28
N SER A 3 52.52 -40.77 -34.90
CA SER A 3 52.04 -40.17 -33.65
C SER A 3 50.55 -40.49 -33.41
N LEU A 4 50.19 -40.87 -32.17
CA LEU A 4 48.81 -40.92 -31.70
C LEU A 4 48.71 -40.19 -30.34
N LYS A 5 48.54 -38.88 -30.50
CA LYS A 5 47.73 -37.92 -29.73
C LYS A 5 46.90 -38.50 -28.58
N ALA A 6 47.07 -37.90 -27.40
CA ALA A 6 46.33 -38.14 -26.15
C ALA A 6 44.80 -37.98 -26.26
N ARG A 7 44.06 -38.69 -25.39
CA ARG A 7 42.67 -38.37 -25.03
C ARG A 7 42.44 -38.55 -23.52
N PRO A 8 42.13 -37.48 -22.76
CA PRO A 8 41.69 -37.61 -21.36
C PRO A 8 40.24 -38.10 -21.33
N THR A 9 39.98 -39.14 -20.55
CA THR A 9 38.64 -39.65 -20.28
C THR A 9 37.94 -38.74 -19.26
N ALA A 10 36.65 -38.56 -19.51
CA ALA A 10 35.73 -37.63 -18.89
C ALA A 10 35.75 -37.61 -17.34
N SER A 11 35.69 -36.40 -16.82
CA SER A 11 35.36 -36.07 -15.44
C SER A 11 33.87 -36.33 -15.17
N PRO A 12 33.49 -37.03 -14.09
CA PRO A 12 32.10 -37.25 -13.75
C PRO A 12 31.47 -35.98 -13.15
N SER A 13 30.56 -35.40 -13.92
CA SER A 13 29.22 -35.05 -13.47
C SER A 13 29.09 -34.23 -12.17
N GLY A 14 29.03 -32.91 -12.36
CA GLY A 14 27.82 -32.16 -12.03
C GLY A 14 27.47 -31.96 -10.56
N LEU A 15 28.10 -30.98 -9.93
CA LEU A 15 27.45 -30.17 -8.90
C LEU A 15 27.68 -28.70 -9.24
N CYS A 16 26.80 -28.15 -10.08
CA CYS A 16 26.68 -26.71 -10.24
C CYS A 16 26.18 -26.13 -8.91
N PRO A 17 26.89 -25.19 -8.28
CA PRO A 17 26.33 -24.46 -7.15
C PRO A 17 25.12 -23.68 -7.64
N SER A 18 23.97 -23.95 -7.02
CA SER A 18 22.71 -23.24 -7.20
C SER A 18 22.95 -21.73 -7.25
N LYS A 19 22.46 -21.08 -8.31
CA LYS A 19 22.43 -19.64 -8.44
C LYS A 19 21.72 -19.03 -7.23
N LEU A 20 22.48 -18.61 -6.23
CA LEU A 20 22.02 -17.68 -5.21
C LEU A 20 21.66 -16.39 -5.95
N THR A 21 20.36 -16.16 -6.12
CA THR A 21 19.81 -14.98 -6.77
C THR A 21 20.07 -13.77 -5.89
N THR A 22 21.27 -13.20 -6.01
CA THR A 22 21.57 -11.87 -5.49
C THR A 22 20.63 -10.89 -6.18
N LYS A 23 19.56 -10.50 -5.50
CA LYS A 23 18.61 -9.47 -5.91
C LYS A 23 19.37 -8.17 -6.09
N ARG A 24 19.82 -7.88 -7.32
CA ARG A 24 20.46 -6.60 -7.67
C ARG A 24 19.45 -5.50 -7.32
N ARG A 25 19.77 -4.65 -6.34
CA ARG A 25 18.98 -3.44 -6.04
C ARG A 25 19.01 -2.54 -7.27
N SER A 26 17.97 -2.65 -8.10
CA SER A 26 17.77 -1.71 -9.19
C SER A 26 17.12 -0.45 -8.61
N LYS A 27 17.64 0.72 -8.97
CA LYS A 27 17.13 2.01 -8.47
C LYS A 27 15.65 2.23 -8.82
N GLY A 28 15.16 1.58 -9.88
CA GLY A 28 13.75 1.60 -10.27
C GLY A 28 12.82 0.78 -9.37
N GLN A 29 13.31 -0.27 -8.71
CA GLN A 29 12.49 -1.08 -7.81
C GLN A 29 12.06 -0.31 -6.56
N ALA A 30 12.94 0.56 -6.04
CA ALA A 30 12.64 1.36 -4.86
C ALA A 30 11.43 2.29 -5.12
N ILE A 31 11.39 2.94 -6.28
CA ILE A 31 10.29 3.85 -6.66
C ILE A 31 8.96 3.10 -6.74
N LEU A 32 8.95 1.91 -7.36
CA LEU A 32 7.75 1.07 -7.44
C LEU A 32 7.28 0.60 -6.06
N GLU A 33 8.22 0.26 -5.17
CA GLU A 33 7.92 -0.14 -3.80
C GLU A 33 7.27 0.99 -3.02
N TYR A 34 7.77 2.23 -3.15
CA TYR A 34 7.14 3.41 -2.54
C TYR A 34 5.75 3.69 -3.10
N ILE A 35 5.54 3.58 -4.42
CA ILE A 35 4.23 3.82 -5.03
C ILE A 35 3.23 2.74 -4.61
N LEU A 36 3.67 1.49 -4.48
CA LEU A 36 2.82 0.39 -4.03
C LEU A 36 2.37 0.60 -2.57
N LEU A 37 3.30 0.96 -1.68
CA LEU A 37 2.96 1.32 -0.30
C LEU A 37 2.07 2.56 -0.22
N LEU A 38 2.34 3.57 -1.04
CA LEU A 38 1.54 4.79 -1.10
C LEU A 38 0.10 4.50 -1.52
N THR A 39 -0.10 3.64 -2.53
CA THR A 39 -1.43 3.27 -3.03
C THR A 39 -2.23 2.52 -1.97
N VAL A 40 -1.59 1.59 -1.26
CA VAL A 40 -2.22 0.85 -0.15
C VAL A 40 -2.61 1.81 0.98
N SER A 41 -1.71 2.72 1.37
CA SER A 41 -1.99 3.74 2.38
C SER A 41 -3.17 4.63 2.00
N MET A 42 -3.21 5.10 0.74
CA MET A 42 -4.30 5.92 0.22
C MET A 42 -5.64 5.17 0.23
N GLY A 43 -5.63 3.86 -0.07
CA GLY A 43 -6.81 3.00 0.01
C GLY A 43 -7.38 2.92 1.43
N ILE A 44 -6.52 2.73 2.43
CA ILE A 44 -6.92 2.69 3.84
C ILE A 44 -7.50 4.05 4.27
N ALA A 45 -6.84 5.14 3.91
CA ALA A 45 -7.34 6.49 4.19
C ALA A 45 -8.73 6.74 3.58
N ALA A 46 -8.96 6.30 2.34
CA ALA A 46 -10.26 6.44 1.67
C ALA A 46 -11.38 5.67 2.40
N ILE A 47 -11.10 4.48 2.91
CA ILE A 47 -12.07 3.69 3.70
C ILE A 47 -12.45 4.44 4.98
N ILE A 48 -11.46 4.94 5.72
CA ILE A 48 -11.66 5.68 6.97
C ILE A 48 -12.49 6.95 6.72
N ILE A 49 -12.16 7.72 5.68
CA ILE A 49 -12.88 8.95 5.34
C ILE A 49 -14.34 8.65 4.94
N LYS A 50 -14.58 7.58 4.17
CA LYS A 50 -15.95 7.17 3.80
C LYS A 50 -16.79 6.82 5.02
N SER A 51 -16.19 6.20 6.04
CA SER A 51 -16.88 5.93 7.32
C SER A 51 -17.14 7.20 8.13
N LEU A 52 -16.18 8.13 8.18
CA LEU A 52 -16.29 9.39 8.93
C LEU A 52 -17.30 10.36 8.32
N VAL A 53 -17.37 10.43 6.99
CA VAL A 53 -18.19 11.35 6.21
C VAL A 53 -19.31 10.60 5.47
N SER A 54 -19.78 9.49 6.04
CA SER A 54 -20.95 8.80 5.51
C SER A 54 -22.15 9.75 5.49
N ARG A 55 -22.74 9.95 4.31
CA ARG A 55 -23.94 10.76 4.10
C ARG A 55 -25.22 9.92 4.12
N ASN A 56 -25.14 8.68 4.58
CA ASN A 56 -26.30 7.81 4.68
C ASN A 56 -27.27 8.37 5.75
N PRO A 57 -28.55 8.65 5.42
CA PRO A 57 -29.52 9.19 6.37
C PRO A 57 -29.75 8.31 7.60
N ASP A 58 -29.61 6.98 7.47
CA ASP A 58 -29.85 6.04 8.58
C ASP A 58 -28.63 5.86 9.50
N SER A 59 -27.44 6.24 9.03
CA SER A 59 -26.17 6.11 9.75
C SER A 59 -25.22 7.24 9.36
N PRO A 60 -25.52 8.48 9.82
CA PRO A 60 -24.69 9.63 9.52
C PRO A 60 -23.29 9.40 10.09
N GLY A 61 -22.28 9.65 9.27
CA GLY A 61 -20.88 9.53 9.69
C GLY A 61 -20.61 10.40 10.90
N ALA A 62 -19.68 9.96 11.76
CA ALA A 62 -19.41 10.61 13.05
C ALA A 62 -19.14 12.12 12.93
N LEU A 63 -18.55 12.56 11.82
CA LEU A 63 -18.30 13.98 11.55
C LEU A 63 -19.60 14.74 11.24
N LEU A 64 -20.48 14.14 10.44
CA LEU A 64 -21.77 14.74 10.06
C LEU A 64 -22.69 14.85 11.27
N TYR A 65 -22.72 13.83 12.13
CA TYR A 65 -23.49 13.85 13.37
C TYR A 65 -23.06 15.00 14.30
N ARG A 66 -21.74 15.19 14.47
CA ARG A 66 -21.21 16.27 15.31
C ARG A 66 -21.45 17.65 14.69
N TRP A 67 -21.30 17.78 13.37
CA TRP A 67 -21.58 19.04 12.68
C TRP A 67 -23.06 19.43 12.76
N ASP A 68 -23.97 18.46 12.58
CA ASP A 68 -25.41 18.68 12.74
C ASP A 68 -25.78 19.07 14.18
N HIS A 69 -25.13 18.46 15.18
CA HIS A 69 -25.31 18.83 16.58
C HIS A 69 -24.91 20.27 16.86
N ILE A 70 -23.72 20.68 16.39
CA ILE A 70 -23.22 22.05 16.54
C ILE A 70 -24.16 23.05 15.86
N ASN A 71 -24.62 22.76 14.64
CA ASN A 71 -25.56 23.63 13.93
C ASN A 71 -26.91 23.74 14.66
N LYS A 72 -27.39 22.67 15.30
CA LYS A 72 -28.60 22.69 16.11
C LYS A 72 -28.44 23.48 17.41
N GLU A 73 -27.26 23.44 18.02
CA GLU A 73 -26.95 24.22 19.21
C GLU A 73 -26.85 25.71 18.88
N ILE A 74 -26.14 26.07 17.79
CA ILE A 74 -26.02 27.45 17.31
C ILE A 74 -27.38 27.98 16.82
N GLY A 75 -28.14 27.19 16.06
CA GLY A 75 -29.45 27.60 15.55
C GLY A 75 -30.54 27.74 16.63
N ARG A 76 -30.26 27.27 17.86
CA ARG A 76 -31.12 27.49 19.04
C ARG A 76 -30.77 28.77 19.81
N ASP A 77 -29.65 29.40 19.48
CA ASP A 77 -29.31 30.74 19.97
C ASP A 77 -30.17 31.76 19.19
N ASP A 78 -31.39 31.96 19.68
CA ASP A 78 -32.38 32.85 19.10
C ASP A 78 -32.25 34.21 19.81
N PRO A 79 -31.65 35.25 19.17
CA PRO A 79 -31.35 36.52 19.82
C PRO A 79 -32.62 37.30 20.22
N ASN A 80 -33.79 36.83 19.78
CA ASN A 80 -35.11 37.43 20.05
C ASN A 80 -35.87 36.72 21.19
N LYS A 81 -35.19 35.97 22.05
CA LYS A 81 -35.77 35.38 23.28
C LYS A 81 -35.35 36.07 24.58
N SER A 82 -34.74 37.25 24.49
CA SER A 82 -34.66 38.17 25.64
C SER A 82 -35.94 39.00 25.69
N LYS A 83 -36.86 38.59 26.56
CA LYS A 83 -37.84 39.54 27.12
C LYS A 83 -37.14 40.60 27.97
#